data_AF-A0A847BRC7-F1
#
_entry.id   AF-A0A847BRC7-F1
#
_cell.length_a   1.000
_cell.length_b   1.000
_cell.length_c   1.000
_cell.angle_alpha   90.00
_cell.angle_beta   90.00
_cell.angle_gamma   90.00
#
_symmetry.space_group_name_H-M   'P 1'
#
loop_
_entity.id
_entity.type
_entity.pdbx_description
1 polymer ?
#
loop_
_entity_poly.entity_id
_entity_poly.type
_entity_poly.pdbx_seq_one_letter_code
_entity_poly.pdbx_strand_id
1 'polypeptide(L)'
;MNLSLKQKLDKEANYRNSERELGFQASPDPIQIAHRHKDEYSALICALLAYGNAKAIVRYLEKLDFSLLDAEDENDILNAFFSPYRFQKPEDIRALFLALNRLKRRHSLNELFLEKFSHKNSVFSGVSYLQKAIYEATLR
;
A
#
# COMPACT_ATOMS: atom_id res chain seq x y z
N MET A 1 30.31 -25.22 21.56
CA MET A 1 30.63 -25.16 20.12
C MET A 1 30.36 -23.74 19.62
N ASN A 2 31.30 -23.13 18.91
CA ASN A 2 31.10 -21.80 18.33
C ASN A 2 30.24 -21.94 17.07
N LEU A 3 29.08 -21.27 17.02
CA LEU A 3 28.20 -21.32 15.85
C LEU A 3 28.92 -20.74 14.63
N SER A 4 28.74 -21.37 13.47
CA SER A 4 29.19 -20.79 12.20
C SER A 4 28.43 -19.48 11.90
N LEU A 5 28.99 -18.63 11.05
CA LEU A 5 28.32 -17.38 10.65
C LEU A 5 26.93 -17.63 10.08
N LYS A 6 26.77 -18.65 9.22
CA LYS A 6 25.48 -19.06 8.67
C LYS A 6 24.49 -19.40 9.78
N GLN A 7 24.89 -20.20 10.77
CA GLN A 7 24.00 -20.58 11.86
C GLN A 7 23.58 -19.39 12.74
N LYS A 8 24.48 -18.42 12.93
CA LYS A 8 24.14 -17.18 13.64
C LYS A 8 23.12 -16.35 12.84
N LEU A 9 23.33 -16.20 11.53
CA LEU A 9 22.41 -15.48 10.65
C LEU A 9 21.05 -16.16 10.54
N ASP A 10 21.01 -17.48 10.35
CA ASP A 10 19.76 -18.25 10.29
C ASP A 10 18.98 -18.11 11.61
N LYS A 11 19.67 -18.13 12.76
CA LYS A 11 19.04 -17.95 14.07
C LYS A 11 18.43 -16.55 14.21
N GLU A 12 19.15 -15.50 13.81
CA GLU A 12 18.64 -14.13 13.83
C GLU A 12 17.49 -13.92 12.85
N ALA A 13 17.59 -14.46 11.63
CA ALA A 13 16.53 -14.40 10.64
C ALA A 13 15.26 -15.08 11.14
N ASN A 14 15.37 -16.28 11.73
CA ASN A 14 14.22 -17.00 12.30
C ASN A 14 13.64 -16.30 13.53
N TYR A 15 14.49 -15.70 14.37
CA TYR A 15 14.03 -14.91 15.51
C TYR A 15 13.22 -13.69 15.04
N ARG A 16 13.71 -13.00 14.00
CA ARG A 16 13.08 -11.80 13.45
C ARG A 16 11.88 -12.08 12.56
N ASN A 17 11.84 -13.23 11.91
CA ASN A 17 10.73 -13.67 11.08
C ASN A 17 9.60 -14.29 11.93
N SER A 18 9.09 -13.50 12.87
CA SER A 18 7.97 -13.89 13.71
C SER A 18 7.01 -12.71 13.89
N GLU A 19 5.72 -13.00 14.10
CA GLU A 19 4.69 -11.97 14.31
C GLU A 19 5.00 -11.07 15.53
N ARG A 20 5.84 -11.53 16.45
CA ARG A 20 6.27 -10.75 17.64
C ARG A 20 7.12 -9.53 17.28
N GLU A 21 7.83 -9.55 16.15
CA GLU A 21 8.58 -8.40 15.64
C GLU A 21 7.70 -7.38 14.89
N LEU A 22 6.46 -7.74 14.55
CA LEU A 22 5.44 -6.78 14.11
C LEU A 22 4.93 -6.00 15.34
N GLY A 23 5.85 -5.29 16.00
CA GLY A 23 5.57 -4.57 17.23
C GLY A 23 4.71 -3.35 16.95
N PHE A 24 3.39 -3.50 17.03
CA PHE A 24 2.40 -2.41 16.87
C PHE A 24 2.68 -1.17 17.74
N GLN A 25 3.40 -1.34 18.86
CA GLN A 25 3.79 -0.24 19.76
C GLN A 25 5.32 -0.01 19.85
N ALA A 26 6.13 -1.06 19.68
CA ALA A 26 7.59 -0.98 19.88
C ALA A 26 8.36 -0.59 18.60
N SER A 27 7.86 -0.98 17.43
CA SER A 27 8.52 -0.79 16.14
C SER A 27 7.46 -0.49 15.07
N PRO A 28 7.11 0.80 14.85
CA PRO A 28 6.12 1.15 13.85
C PRO A 28 6.60 0.71 12.48
N ASP A 29 5.81 -0.15 11.81
CA ASP A 29 6.08 -0.64 10.46
C ASP A 29 4.83 -0.43 9.59
N PRO A 30 4.94 0.26 8.43
CA PRO A 30 3.81 0.45 7.51
C PRO A 30 3.15 -0.87 7.07
N ILE A 31 3.88 -1.99 7.06
CA ILE A 31 3.33 -3.31 6.72
C ILE A 31 2.20 -3.73 7.67
N GLN A 32 2.21 -3.25 8.92
CA GLN A 32 1.19 -3.56 9.92
C GLN A 32 -0.20 -3.05 9.49
N ILE A 33 -0.27 -1.92 8.77
CA ILE A 33 -1.53 -1.39 8.28
C ILE A 33 -2.03 -2.22 7.11
N ALA A 34 -1.16 -2.49 6.14
CA ALA A 34 -1.50 -3.34 4.99
C ALA A 34 -2.01 -4.73 5.43
N HIS A 35 -1.39 -5.31 6.46
CA HIS A 35 -1.79 -6.62 6.99
C HIS A 35 -3.18 -6.64 7.63
N ARG A 36 -3.68 -5.51 8.14
CA ARG A 36 -5.05 -5.42 8.71
C ARG A 36 -6.13 -5.47 7.63
N HIS A 37 -5.91 -4.82 6.49
CA HIS A 37 -6.92 -4.69 5.44
C HIS A 37 -6.95 -5.89 4.47
N LYS A 38 -5.82 -6.60 4.30
CA LYS A 38 -5.71 -7.81 3.45
C LYS A 38 -6.27 -7.64 2.03
N ASP A 39 -6.09 -6.46 1.47
CA ASP A 39 -6.59 -6.04 0.16
C ASP A 39 -5.47 -5.35 -0.62
N GLU A 40 -5.38 -5.62 -1.93
CA GLU A 40 -4.28 -5.14 -2.76
C GLU A 40 -4.30 -3.61 -2.96
N TYR A 41 -5.47 -2.98 -2.96
CA TYR A 41 -5.61 -1.53 -3.09
C TYR A 41 -5.14 -0.81 -1.82
N SER A 42 -5.56 -1.32 -0.66
CA SER A 42 -5.09 -0.85 0.65
C SER A 42 -3.58 -1.02 0.78
N ALA A 43 -3.04 -2.15 0.32
CA ALA A 43 -1.59 -2.39 0.29
C ALA A 43 -0.86 -1.41 -0.63
N LEU A 44 -1.41 -1.10 -1.80
CA LEU A 44 -0.85 -0.11 -2.73
C LEU A 44 -0.80 1.29 -2.10
N ILE A 45 -1.88 1.75 -1.46
CA ILE A 45 -1.90 3.03 -0.75
C ILE A 45 -0.82 3.06 0.34
N CYS A 46 -0.71 1.99 1.14
CA CYS A 46 0.32 1.87 2.15
C CYS A 46 1.72 1.99 1.52
N ALA A 47 1.99 1.29 0.42
CA ALA A 47 3.27 1.33 -0.27
C ALA A 47 3.61 2.72 -0.84
N LEU A 48 2.64 3.41 -1.44
CA LEU A 48 2.82 4.75 -2.01
C LEU A 48 3.10 5.82 -0.94
N LEU A 49 2.55 5.65 0.26
CA LEU A 49 2.69 6.60 1.38
C LEU A 49 3.76 6.19 2.41
N ALA A 50 4.38 5.03 2.24
CA ALA A 50 5.40 4.47 3.14
C ALA A 50 6.81 5.01 2.91
N TYR A 51 6.96 6.33 2.80
CA TYR A 51 8.26 6.97 2.67
C TYR A 51 8.56 7.89 3.86
N GLY A 52 9.75 7.77 4.43
CA GLY A 52 10.29 8.55 5.54
C GLY A 52 10.11 7.95 6.94
N ASN A 53 9.76 8.75 7.96
CA ASN A 53 9.77 8.28 9.35
C ASN A 53 8.64 7.28 9.62
N ALA A 54 8.99 6.07 10.04
CA ALA A 54 8.06 4.96 10.23
C ALA A 54 6.91 5.28 11.20
N LYS A 55 7.18 5.94 12.33
CA LYS A 55 6.14 6.35 13.30
C LYS A 55 5.17 7.38 12.71
N ALA A 56 5.65 8.27 11.83
CA ALA A 56 4.79 9.23 11.15
C ALA A 56 3.95 8.55 10.06
N ILE A 57 4.53 7.60 9.32
CA ILE A 57 3.82 6.80 8.31
C ILE A 57 2.67 6.04 8.97
N VAL A 58 2.95 5.23 10.00
CA VAL A 58 1.94 4.42 10.68
C VAL A 58 0.80 5.30 11.23
N ARG A 59 1.13 6.37 11.96
CA ARG A 59 0.13 7.31 12.49
C ARG A 59 -0.71 8.00 11.41
N TYR A 60 -0.16 8.18 10.22
CA TYR A 60 -0.91 8.77 9.11
C TYR A 60 -1.86 7.73 8.49
N LEU A 61 -1.33 6.57 8.14
CA LEU A 61 -2.09 5.47 7.54
C LEU A 61 -3.22 5.01 8.47
N GLU A 62 -3.04 5.03 9.80
CA GLU A 62 -4.09 4.71 10.77
C GLU A 62 -5.28 5.66 10.78
N LYS A 63 -5.10 6.89 10.28
CA LYS A 63 -6.19 7.88 10.19
C LYS A 63 -6.98 7.79 8.90
N LEU A 64 -6.46 7.06 7.91
CA LEU A 64 -7.13 6.90 6.63
C LEU A 64 -8.28 5.90 6.78
N ASP A 65 -9.44 6.27 6.27
CA ASP A 65 -10.58 5.36 6.18
C ASP A 65 -10.50 4.57 4.87
N PHE A 66 -9.96 3.35 4.96
CA PHE A 66 -9.85 2.45 3.80
C PHE A 66 -11.20 1.92 3.30
N SER A 67 -12.28 2.02 4.08
CA SER A 67 -13.62 1.59 3.62
C SER A 67 -14.12 2.43 2.45
N LEU A 68 -13.60 3.66 2.29
CA LEU A 68 -13.87 4.53 1.14
C LEU A 68 -13.46 3.91 -0.20
N LEU A 69 -12.54 2.93 -0.23
CA LEU A 69 -12.21 2.19 -1.45
C LEU A 69 -13.37 1.35 -1.96
N ASP A 70 -14.32 0.99 -1.09
CA ASP A 70 -15.50 0.18 -1.39
C ASP A 70 -16.79 1.01 -1.41
N ALA A 71 -16.70 2.35 -1.36
CA ALA A 71 -17.84 3.23 -1.44
C ALA A 71 -18.63 3.05 -2.75
N GLU A 72 -19.95 2.97 -2.66
CA GLU A 72 -20.85 2.86 -3.82
C GLU A 72 -21.05 4.23 -4.50
N ASP A 73 -21.18 5.28 -3.67
CA ASP A 73 -21.28 6.67 -4.11
C ASP A 73 -19.92 7.37 -3.98
N GLU A 74 -19.43 7.93 -5.09
CA GLU A 74 -18.19 8.70 -5.12
C GLU A 74 -18.26 9.95 -4.23
N ASN A 75 -19.47 10.46 -3.94
CA ASN A 75 -19.67 11.59 -3.03
C ASN A 75 -19.16 11.30 -1.61
N ASP A 76 -19.17 10.04 -1.16
CA ASP A 76 -18.62 9.67 0.14
C ASP A 76 -17.12 9.97 0.20
N ILE A 77 -16.39 9.71 -0.90
CA ILE A 77 -14.96 10.01 -1.04
C ILE A 77 -14.73 11.52 -1.22
N LEU A 78 -15.57 12.18 -2.03
CA LEU A 78 -15.44 13.61 -2.31
C LEU A 78 -15.64 14.47 -1.06
N ASN A 79 -16.57 14.07 -0.20
CA ASN A 79 -16.88 14.76 1.06
C ASN A 79 -16.01 14.30 2.23
N ALA A 80 -15.26 13.19 2.09
CA ALA A 80 -14.36 12.72 3.12
C ALA A 80 -13.24 13.72 3.42
N PHE A 81 -12.87 13.77 4.70
CA PHE A 81 -11.75 14.55 5.19
C PHE A 81 -10.44 13.78 5.03
N PHE A 82 -9.50 14.37 4.30
CA PHE A 82 -8.12 13.87 4.22
C PHE A 82 -7.18 14.89 4.85
N SER A 83 -6.27 14.41 5.71
CA SER A 83 -5.20 15.27 6.23
C SER A 83 -4.03 15.31 5.24
N PRO A 84 -3.33 16.47 5.11
CA PRO A 84 -2.15 16.56 4.27
C PRO A 84 -1.07 15.60 4.78
N TYR A 85 -0.25 15.10 3.85
CA TYR A 85 0.86 14.21 4.19
C TYR A 85 2.07 14.52 3.35
N ARG A 86 3.14 14.98 3.99
CA ARG A 86 4.42 15.27 3.34
C ARG A 86 4.26 16.20 2.13
N PHE A 87 4.34 15.65 0.93
CA PHE A 87 4.28 16.38 -0.33
C PHE A 87 2.88 16.34 -0.96
N GLN A 88 1.95 15.56 -0.40
CA GLN A 88 0.56 15.48 -0.84
C GLN A 88 -0.32 16.42 -0.04
N LYS A 89 -1.14 17.18 -0.76
CA LYS A 89 -2.26 17.93 -0.22
C LYS A 89 -3.47 17.00 -0.02
N PRO A 90 -4.48 17.39 0.78
CA PRO A 90 -5.71 16.61 0.94
C PRO A 90 -6.36 16.22 -0.39
N GLU A 91 -6.32 17.10 -1.38
CA GLU A 91 -6.91 16.88 -2.70
C GLU A 91 -6.18 15.76 -3.47
N ASP A 92 -4.86 15.65 -3.31
CA ASP A 92 -4.06 14.60 -3.95
C ASP A 92 -4.42 13.22 -3.37
N ILE A 93 -4.60 13.15 -2.05
CA ILE A 93 -4.99 11.91 -1.36
C ILE A 93 -6.42 11.52 -1.75
N ARG A 94 -7.34 12.49 -1.79
CA ARG A 94 -8.71 12.25 -2.27
C ARG A 94 -8.73 11.74 -3.71
N ALA A 95 -7.97 12.36 -4.61
CA ALA A 95 -7.89 11.93 -6.01
C ALA A 95 -7.35 10.50 -6.14
N LEU A 96 -6.38 10.12 -5.30
CA LEU A 96 -5.89 8.75 -5.21
C LEU A 96 -7.00 7.78 -4.78
N PHE A 97 -7.72 8.06 -3.70
CA PHE A 97 -8.83 7.20 -3.24
C PHE A 97 -9.92 7.06 -4.30
N LEU A 98 -10.30 8.16 -4.96
CA LEU A 98 -11.31 8.15 -6.01
C LEU A 98 -10.88 7.29 -7.21
N ALA A 99 -9.65 7.47 -7.69
CA ALA A 99 -9.11 6.67 -8.79
C ALA A 99 -9.04 5.17 -8.45
N LEU A 100 -8.62 4.85 -7.23
CA LEU A 100 -8.52 3.47 -6.77
C LEU A 100 -9.89 2.82 -6.55
N ASN A 101 -10.88 3.53 -6.00
CA ASN A 101 -12.26 3.05 -5.91
C ASN A 101 -12.81 2.70 -7.31
N ARG A 102 -12.68 3.62 -8.27
CA ARG A 102 -13.12 3.40 -9.66
C ARG A 102 -12.44 2.20 -10.32
N LEU A 103 -11.14 2.03 -10.05
CA LEU A 103 -10.37 0.92 -10.61
C LEU A 103 -10.75 -0.41 -9.95
N LYS A 104 -10.91 -0.44 -8.62
CA LYS A 104 -11.30 -1.61 -7.82
C LYS A 104 -12.66 -2.19 -8.23
N ARG A 105 -13.58 -1.34 -8.69
CA ARG A 105 -14.90 -1.78 -9.19
C ARG A 105 -14.82 -2.60 -10.49
N ARG A 106 -13.68 -2.61 -11.19
CA ARG A 106 -13.57 -3.18 -12.55
C ARG A 106 -12.45 -4.21 -12.69
N HIS A 107 -11.38 -4.07 -11.93
CA HIS A 107 -10.16 -4.84 -12.11
C HIS A 107 -9.53 -5.19 -10.77
N SER A 108 -8.71 -6.23 -10.77
CA SER A 108 -7.67 -6.41 -9.76
C SER A 108 -6.35 -5.74 -10.20
N LEU A 109 -5.59 -5.18 -9.26
CA LEU A 109 -4.23 -4.70 -9.51
C LEU A 109 -3.30 -5.83 -9.98
N ASN A 110 -3.41 -7.02 -9.39
CA ASN A 110 -2.63 -8.18 -9.83
C ASN A 110 -2.95 -8.56 -11.28
N GLU A 111 -4.22 -8.55 -11.68
CA GLU A 111 -4.62 -8.84 -13.07
C GLU A 111 -4.03 -7.82 -14.05
N LEU A 112 -4.15 -6.52 -13.73
CA LEU A 112 -3.58 -5.45 -14.55
C LEU A 112 -2.06 -5.60 -14.66
N PHE A 113 -1.37 -5.87 -13.56
CA PHE A 113 0.08 -6.06 -13.57
C PHE A 113 0.49 -7.24 -14.47
N LEU A 114 -0.16 -8.39 -14.29
CA LEU A 114 0.15 -9.62 -15.02
C LEU A 114 -0.10 -9.49 -16.51
N GLU A 115 -1.10 -8.69 -16.91
CA GLU A 115 -1.42 -8.45 -18.33
C GLU A 115 -0.18 -8.01 -19.11
N LYS A 116 0.56 -6.99 -18.63
CA LYS A 116 1.75 -6.49 -19.35
C LYS A 116 3.06 -7.10 -18.88
N PHE A 117 3.11 -7.63 -17.66
CA PHE A 117 4.28 -8.36 -17.18
C PHE A 117 4.56 -9.59 -18.07
N SER A 118 3.55 -10.43 -18.32
CA SER A 118 3.71 -11.73 -18.99
C SER A 118 4.14 -11.62 -20.45
N HIS A 119 3.82 -10.53 -21.15
CA HIS A 119 4.23 -10.33 -22.55
C HIS A 119 5.73 -10.08 -22.72
N LYS A 120 6.42 -9.58 -21.69
CA LYS A 120 7.84 -9.19 -21.76
C LYS A 120 8.69 -9.75 -20.60
N ASN A 121 8.10 -10.53 -19.69
CA ASN A 121 8.67 -10.89 -18.38
C ASN A 121 9.33 -9.68 -17.70
N SER A 122 8.67 -8.53 -17.79
CA SER A 122 9.24 -7.24 -17.43
C SER A 122 8.41 -6.60 -16.33
N VAL A 123 8.99 -6.54 -15.12
CA VAL A 123 8.40 -5.84 -13.98
C VAL A 123 8.08 -4.38 -14.34
N PHE A 124 9.00 -3.72 -15.05
CA PHE A 124 8.80 -2.34 -15.52
C PHE A 124 7.53 -2.22 -16.37
N SER A 125 7.30 -3.16 -17.30
CA SER A 125 6.11 -3.13 -18.17
C SER A 125 4.82 -3.27 -17.37
N GLY A 126 4.79 -4.15 -16.36
CA GLY A 126 3.64 -4.29 -15.45
C GLY A 126 3.40 -3.04 -14.61
N VAL A 127 4.45 -2.48 -14.00
CA VAL A 127 4.35 -1.25 -13.18
C VAL A 127 3.89 -0.06 -14.02
N SER A 128 4.48 0.16 -15.21
CA SER A 128 4.08 1.27 -16.08
C SER A 128 2.63 1.16 -16.54
N TYR A 129 2.13 -0.06 -16.75
CA TYR A 129 0.74 -0.28 -17.10
C TYR A 129 -0.21 0.02 -15.93
N LEU A 130 0.14 -0.42 -14.70
CA LEU A 130 -0.59 -0.04 -13.49
C LEU A 130 -0.65 1.48 -13.31
N GLN A 131 0.48 2.17 -13.45
CA GLN A 131 0.54 3.63 -13.36
C GLN A 131 -0.40 4.29 -14.36
N LYS A 132 -0.41 3.80 -15.60
CA LYS A 132 -1.31 4.29 -16.64
C LYS A 132 -2.79 4.05 -16.29
N ALA A 133 -3.14 2.85 -15.82
CA ALA A 133 -4.52 2.52 -15.44
C ALA A 133 -5.02 3.42 -14.28
N ILE A 134 -4.18 3.67 -13.27
CA ILE A 134 -4.50 4.57 -12.15
C ILE A 134 -4.66 6.00 -12.65
N TYR A 135 -3.75 6.48 -13.50
CA TYR A 135 -3.85 7.83 -14.07
C TYR A 135 -5.09 8.02 -14.95
N GLU A 136 -5.49 7.01 -15.73
CA GLU A 136 -6.73 7.10 -16.50
C GLU A 136 -7.98 7.08 -15.61
N ALA A 137 -7.92 6.47 -14.42
CA ALA A 137 -9.03 6.46 -13.47
C ALA A 137 -9.22 7.82 -12.75
N THR A 138 -8.20 8.69 -12.70
CA THR A 138 -8.34 10.06 -12.17
C THR A 138 -9.04 11.01 -13.14
N LEU A 139 -9.02 10.72 -14.45
CA LEU A 139 -9.55 11.59 -15.50
C LEU A 139 -11.06 11.41 -15.78
N ARG A 140 -11.67 10.37 -15.22
CA ARG A 140 -13.06 9.96 -15.52
C ARG A 140 -14.09 10.55 -14.57
#